data_AF-A0A947B3K3-F1
#
_entry.id   AF-A0A947B3K3-F1
#
_cell.length_a   1.000
_cell.length_b   1.000
_cell.length_c   1.000
_cell.angle_alpha   90.00
_cell.angle_beta   90.00
_cell.angle_gamma   90.00
#
_symmetry.space_group_name_H-M   'P 1'
#
loop_
_entity.id
_entity.type
_entity.pdbx_description
1 polymer ?
#
loop_
_entity_poly.entity_id
_entity_poly.type
_entity_poly.pdbx_seq_one_letter_code
_entity_poly.pdbx_strand_id
1 'polypeptide(L)'
;EDGGHGHVGLLPALRAMEIQADVLLKATRVDGVYPADPETTPGIEKIDRLTYLEVLQRQLKVMDATAISLAMDNAMPIVVFNLTKPGYLKQVIMGEPVGTIVEGEDND
;
A
#
# COMPACT_ATOMS: atom_id res chain seq x y z
N GLU A 1 27.73 -21.15 -14.78
CA GLU A 1 26.76 -20.18 -15.31
C GLU A 1 25.39 -20.66 -14.88
N ASP A 2 24.70 -19.94 -13.98
CA ASP A 2 23.25 -20.11 -13.81
C ASP A 2 22.70 -18.78 -13.29
N GLY A 3 22.13 -18.02 -14.22
CA GLY A 3 21.48 -16.75 -13.97
C GLY A 3 20.03 -17.00 -13.57
N GLY A 4 19.74 -16.82 -12.29
CA GLY A 4 18.38 -16.93 -11.74
C GLY A 4 18.03 -15.70 -10.91
N HIS A 5 18.10 -14.50 -11.50
CA HIS A 5 17.48 -13.30 -10.94
C HIS A 5 15.95 -13.45 -11.08
N GLY A 6 15.37 -14.28 -10.22
CA GLY A 6 13.94 -14.47 -10.08
C GLY A 6 13.33 -13.26 -9.39
N HIS A 7 12.64 -12.44 -10.18
CA HIS A 7 11.80 -11.33 -9.74
C HIS A 7 10.62 -11.89 -8.93
N VAL A 8 10.82 -12.16 -7.63
CA VAL A 8 9.79 -12.62 -6.68
C VAL A 8 8.88 -11.46 -6.27
N GLY A 9 8.24 -10.85 -7.26
CA GLY A 9 7.27 -9.75 -7.08
C GLY A 9 6.07 -9.84 -8.01
N LEU A 10 6.19 -10.52 -9.15
CA LEU A 10 5.11 -10.63 -10.15
C LEU A 10 4.09 -11.74 -9.84
N LEU A 11 4.50 -12.81 -9.17
CA LEU A 11 3.61 -13.96 -8.87
C LEU A 11 2.42 -13.61 -7.95
N PRO A 12 2.56 -12.76 -6.91
CA PRO A 12 1.43 -12.32 -6.11
C PRO A 12 0.46 -11.40 -6.86
N ALA A 13 0.98 -10.54 -7.76
CA ALA A 13 0.17 -9.60 -8.53
C ALA A 13 -0.71 -10.30 -9.57
N LEU A 14 -0.15 -11.27 -10.31
CA LEU A 14 -0.92 -12.09 -11.26
C LEU A 14 -1.99 -12.93 -10.55
N ARG A 15 -1.68 -13.52 -9.39
CA ARG A 15 -2.68 -14.24 -8.59
C ARG A 15 -3.75 -13.34 -8.01
N ALA A 16 -3.44 -12.08 -7.67
CA ALA A 16 -4.42 -11.13 -7.14
C ALA A 16 -5.45 -10.68 -8.19
N MET A 17 -5.05 -10.55 -9.47
CA MET A 17 -5.97 -10.20 -10.56
C MET A 17 -6.99 -11.31 -10.88
N GLU A 18 -6.69 -12.57 -10.54
CA GLU A 18 -7.64 -13.69 -10.75
C GLU A 18 -8.73 -13.78 -9.66
N ILE A 19 -8.62 -13.07 -8.53
CA ILE A 19 -9.54 -13.25 -7.37
C ILE A 19 -10.62 -12.15 -7.25
N GLN A 20 -10.71 -11.20 -8.19
CA GLN A 20 -11.62 -10.04 -8.04
C GLN A 20 -11.47 -9.35 -6.67
N ALA A 21 -10.23 -9.05 -6.27
CA ALA A 21 -10.02 -8.36 -5.00
C ALA A 21 -10.46 -6.89 -5.12
N ASP A 22 -11.48 -6.48 -4.36
CA ASP A 22 -11.94 -5.09 -4.25
C ASP A 22 -10.88 -4.15 -3.62
N VAL A 23 -9.94 -4.69 -2.84
CA VAL A 23 -8.94 -3.89 -2.11
C VAL A 23 -7.64 -4.67 -1.92
N LEU A 24 -6.50 -4.00 -2.10
CA LEU A 24 -5.17 -4.53 -1.83
C LEU A 24 -4.75 -4.21 -0.39
N LEU A 25 -4.65 -5.23 0.46
CA LEU A 25 -4.24 -5.10 1.86
C LEU A 25 -2.73 -5.27 2.01
N LYS A 26 -2.02 -4.19 2.37
CA LYS A 26 -0.57 -4.19 2.61
C LYS A 26 -0.26 -4.13 4.11
N ALA A 27 0.08 -5.28 4.68
CA ALA A 27 0.60 -5.36 6.04
C ALA A 27 2.05 -4.84 6.12
N THR A 28 2.33 -3.93 7.05
CA THR A 28 3.68 -3.42 7.33
C THR A 28 3.99 -3.46 8.83
N ARG A 29 5.23 -3.11 9.20
CA ARG A 29 5.68 -3.02 10.60
C ARG A 29 5.32 -1.67 11.25
N VAL A 30 4.94 -0.68 10.44
CA VAL A 30 4.60 0.67 10.86
C VAL A 30 3.10 0.90 10.71
N ASP A 31 2.56 1.92 11.38
CA ASP A 31 1.11 2.16 11.43
C ASP A 31 0.49 2.73 10.16
N GLY A 32 1.27 2.92 9.10
CA GLY A 32 0.82 3.46 7.83
C GLY A 32 1.99 3.95 6.98
N VAL A 33 1.70 4.87 6.07
CA VAL A 33 2.68 5.52 5.21
C VAL A 33 3.05 6.88 5.82
N TYR A 34 4.35 7.15 5.82
CA TYR A 34 4.94 8.37 6.34
C TYR A 34 5.76 9.03 5.23
N PRO A 35 5.80 10.37 5.15
CA PRO A 35 6.59 11.09 4.14
C PRO A 35 8.10 10.91 4.33
N ALA A 36 8.56 10.58 5.54
CA ALA A 36 9.93 10.15 5.81
C ALA A 36 9.92 9.07 6.91
N ASP A 37 11.07 8.45 7.14
CA ASP A 37 11.20 7.39 8.14
C ASP A 37 10.89 7.92 9.56
N PRO A 38 9.83 7.42 10.23
CA PRO A 38 9.44 7.89 11.56
C PRO A 38 10.47 7.56 12.64
N GLU A 39 11.37 6.60 12.36
CA GLU A 39 12.48 6.25 13.26
C GLU A 39 13.60 7.29 13.25
N THR A 40 13.79 8.01 12.14
CA THR A 40 14.87 8.99 11.98
C THR A 40 14.39 10.43 12.10
N THR A 41 13.12 10.68 11.79
CA THR A 41 12.53 12.03 11.82
C THR A 41 11.42 12.11 12.86
N PRO A 42 11.73 12.56 14.09
CA PRO A 42 10.73 12.71 15.13
C PRO A 42 9.73 13.82 14.76
N GLY A 43 8.45 13.58 15.04
CA GLY A 43 7.37 14.54 14.77
C GLY A 43 6.73 14.43 13.38
N ILE A 44 7.08 13.42 12.59
CA ILE A 44 6.36 13.13 11.34
C ILE A 44 5.00 12.50 11.65
N GLU A 45 3.97 13.07 11.04
CA GLU A 45 2.61 12.55 11.10
C GLU A 45 2.38 11.50 10.01
N LYS A 46 1.60 10.48 10.36
CA LYS A 46 1.12 9.46 9.42
C LYS A 46 0.18 10.12 8.43
N ILE A 47 0.28 9.75 7.16
CA ILE A 47 -0.66 10.22 6.14
C ILE A 47 -1.85 9.27 6.14
N ASP A 48 -3.08 9.75 6.36
CA ASP A 48 -4.26 8.87 6.37
C ASP A 48 -4.73 8.50 4.96
N ARG A 49 -4.58 9.41 3.99
CA ARG A 49 -4.97 9.19 2.59
C ARG A 49 -3.91 9.73 1.62
N LEU A 50 -3.63 8.96 0.60
CA LEU A 50 -2.68 9.27 -0.46
C LEU A 50 -3.29 8.96 -1.82
N THR A 51 -2.91 9.72 -2.84
CA THR A 51 -3.22 9.35 -4.21
C THR A 51 -2.11 8.47 -4.79
N TYR A 52 -2.41 7.66 -5.80
CA TYR A 52 -1.38 6.91 -6.53
C TYR A 52 -0.27 7.86 -7.05
N LEU A 53 -0.66 9.05 -7.50
CA LEU A 53 0.27 10.07 -7.99
C LEU A 53 1.18 10.61 -6.87
N GLU A 54 0.65 10.90 -5.69
CA GLU A 54 1.43 11.32 -4.53
C GLU A 54 2.47 10.25 -4.14
N VAL A 55 2.09 8.97 -4.16
CA VAL A 55 3.02 7.87 -3.87
C VAL A 55 4.16 7.82 -4.88
N LEU A 56 3.85 7.99 -6.18
CA LEU A 56 4.85 8.00 -7.26
C LEU A 56 5.74 9.25 -7.18
N GLN A 57 5.17 10.43 -6.97
CA GLN A 57 5.91 11.70 -6.90
C GLN A 57 6.85 11.76 -5.70
N ARG A 58 6.37 11.32 -4.53
CA ARG A 58 7.16 11.30 -3.29
C ARG A 58 8.05 10.07 -3.16
N GLN A 59 8.00 9.14 -4.12
CA GLN A 59 8.74 7.87 -4.11
C GLN A 59 8.58 7.14 -2.76
N LEU A 60 7.37 7.14 -2.21
CA LEU A 60 7.09 6.51 -0.94
C LEU A 60 7.28 5.00 -1.11
N LYS A 61 8.09 4.38 -0.25
CA LYS A 61 8.43 2.95 -0.31
C LYS A 61 7.29 2.05 0.18
N VAL A 62 6.08 2.28 -0.33
CA VAL A 62 4.87 1.51 -0.01
C VAL A 62 4.89 0.19 -0.78
N MET A 63 5.13 0.28 -2.09
CA MET A 63 5.19 -0.85 -3.02
C MET A 63 6.04 -0.47 -4.24
N ASP A 64 6.40 -1.46 -5.07
CA ASP A 64 7.11 -1.20 -6.33
C ASP A 64 6.26 -0.31 -7.25
N ALA A 65 6.89 0.60 -8.00
CA ALA A 65 6.18 1.50 -8.91
C ALA A 65 5.31 0.74 -9.92
N THR A 66 5.73 -0.45 -10.34
CA THR A 66 4.96 -1.33 -11.23
C THR A 66 3.65 -1.76 -10.59
N ALA A 67 3.66 -2.09 -9.29
CA ALA A 67 2.47 -2.52 -8.56
C ALA A 67 1.51 -1.35 -8.30
N ILE A 68 2.03 -0.15 -8.02
CA ILE A 68 1.24 1.07 -7.91
C ILE A 68 0.52 1.36 -9.24
N SER A 69 1.25 1.32 -10.36
CA SER A 69 0.68 1.53 -11.69
C SER A 69 -0.39 0.49 -12.03
N LEU A 70 -0.18 -0.78 -11.66
CA LEU A 70 -1.18 -1.84 -11.88
C LEU A 70 -2.45 -1.59 -11.04
N ALA A 71 -2.29 -1.21 -9.78
CA ALA A 71 -3.40 -0.87 -8.90
C ALA A 71 -4.18 0.35 -9.43
N MET A 72 -3.47 1.38 -9.92
CA MET A 72 -4.07 2.55 -10.54
C MET A 72 -4.88 2.20 -11.79
N ASP A 73 -4.34 1.38 -12.71
CA ASP A 73 -5.02 0.95 -13.94
C ASP A 73 -6.30 0.14 -13.65
N ASN A 74 -6.29 -0.60 -12.55
CA ASN A 74 -7.43 -1.40 -12.10
C ASN A 74 -8.31 -0.69 -11.07
N ALA A 75 -8.07 0.59 -10.81
CA ALA A 75 -8.73 1.39 -9.78
C ALA A 75 -8.83 0.67 -8.41
N MET A 76 -7.81 -0.12 -8.07
CA MET A 76 -7.80 -0.99 -6.89
C MET A 76 -7.18 -0.24 -5.69
N PRO A 77 -7.98 0.16 -4.69
CA PRO A 77 -7.47 0.86 -3.52
C PRO A 77 -6.50 -0.01 -2.74
N ILE A 78 -5.45 0.60 -2.19
CA ILE A 78 -4.41 -0.06 -1.40
C ILE A 78 -4.50 0.44 0.04
N VAL A 79 -4.72 -0.46 1.00
CA VAL A 79 -4.75 -0.10 2.41
C VAL A 79 -3.49 -0.61 3.09
N VAL A 80 -2.68 0.32 3.59
CA VAL A 80 -1.43 0.06 4.29
C VAL A 80 -1.68 0.14 5.78
N PHE A 81 -1.54 -0.98 6.50
CA PHE A 81 -1.82 -1.02 7.93
C PHE A 81 -0.82 -1.89 8.69
N ASN A 82 -0.78 -1.69 10.00
CA ASN A 82 0.05 -2.50 10.89
C ASN A 82 -0.67 -3.78 11.30
N LEU A 83 -0.10 -4.93 10.91
CA LEU A 83 -0.63 -6.24 11.28
C LEU A 83 -0.28 -6.63 12.73
N THR A 84 0.73 -6.00 13.34
CA THR A 84 1.12 -6.31 14.73
C THR A 84 0.17 -5.75 15.78
N LYS A 85 -0.71 -4.81 15.40
CA LYS A 85 -1.73 -4.28 16.30
C LYS A 85 -2.99 -5.16 16.30
N PRO A 86 -3.36 -5.75 17.45
CA PRO A 86 -4.57 -6.55 17.55
C PRO A 86 -5.80 -5.68 17.30
N GLY A 87 -6.70 -6.13 16.42
CA GLY A 87 -7.95 -5.44 16.08
C GLY A 87 -7.90 -4.58 14.81
N TYR A 88 -6.72 -4.23 14.31
CA TYR A 88 -6.59 -3.37 13.12
C TYR A 88 -7.19 -4.01 11.86
N LEU A 89 -6.96 -5.31 11.64
CA LEU A 89 -7.57 -6.03 10.53
C LEU A 89 -9.10 -5.93 10.55
N LYS A 90 -9.71 -6.04 11.73
CA LYS A 90 -11.17 -5.91 11.89
C LYS A 90 -11.63 -4.48 11.56
N GLN A 91 -10.89 -3.47 12.00
CA GLN A 91 -11.18 -2.07 11.72
C GLN A 91 -11.07 -1.74 10.23
N VAL A 92 -10.04 -2.25 9.55
CA VAL A 92 -9.89 -2.13 8.08
C VAL A 92 -11.09 -2.73 7.36
N ILE A 93 -11.50 -3.94 7.74
CA ILE A 93 -12.66 -4.63 7.13
C ILE A 93 -13.97 -3.90 7.42
N MET A 94 -14.08 -3.21 8.57
CA MET A 94 -15.22 -2.37 8.93
C MET A 94 -15.24 -1.02 8.20
N GLY A 95 -14.19 -0.68 7.44
CA GLY A 95 -14.06 0.61 6.77
C GLY A 95 -13.67 1.76 7.71
N GLU A 96 -13.12 1.46 8.89
CA GLU A 96 -12.57 2.50 9.76
C GLU A 96 -11.31 3.12 9.13
N PRO A 97 -11.02 4.42 9.41
CA PRO A 97 -9.84 5.11 8.89
C PRO A 97 -8.59 4.67 9.66
N VAL A 98 -8.20 3.41 9.47
CA VAL A 98 -7.02 2.81 10.09
C VAL A 98 -5.95 2.58 9.04
N GLY A 99 -4.69 2.87 9.41
CA GLY A 99 -3.60 2.82 8.44
C GLY A 99 -3.59 4.02 7.50
N THR A 100 -3.17 3.77 6.26
CA THR A 100 -3.15 4.73 5.17
C THR A 100 -3.83 4.11 3.96
N ILE A 101 -4.76 4.84 3.35
CA ILE A 101 -5.45 4.41 2.14
C ILE A 101 -4.79 5.11 0.95
N VAL A 102 -4.40 4.34 -0.05
CA VAL A 102 -3.92 4.82 -1.34
C VAL A 102 -4.99 4.53 -2.37
N GLU A 103 -5.57 5.56 -2.94
CA GLU A 103 -6.65 5.44 -3.91
C GLU A 103 -6.49 6.44 -5.06
N GLY A 104 -7.38 6.37 -6.04
CA GLY A 104 -7.41 7.37 -7.12
C GLY A 104 -7.79 8.73 -6.55
N GLU A 105 -7.50 9.80 -7.28
CA GLU A 105 -8.15 11.09 -6.99
C GLU A 105 -9.65 10.87 -7.22
N ASP A 106 -10.41 10.75 -6.12
CA ASP A 106 -11.88 10.78 -6.15
C ASP A 106 -12.28 12.20 -6.53
N ASN A 107 -12.37 12.44 -7.84
CA ASN A 107 -12.94 13.66 -8.36
C ASN A 107 -14.46 13.51 -8.30
N ASP A 108 -15.04 13.83 -7.14
CA ASP A 108 -16.45 14.21 -7.04
C ASP A 108 -16.78 15.33 -8.03
#